data_AF-A0A497RG88-F1
#
_entry.id   AF-A0A497RG88-F1
#
_cell.length_a   1.000
_cell.length_b   1.000
_cell.length_c   1.000
_cell.angle_alpha   90.00
_cell.angle_beta   90.00
_cell.angle_gamma   90.00
#
_symmetry.space_group_name_H-M   'P 1'
#
loop_
_entity.id
_entity.type
_entity.pdbx_description
1 polymer ?
#
loop_
_entity_poly.entity_id
_entity_poly.type
_entity_poly.pdbx_seq_one_letter_code
_entity_poly.pdbx_strand_id
1 'polypeptide(L)' 'DKSDDVALANVTISILGTELQQKTNANGTVLFNNVEVGDYTVVAEYNSTLLYEDITIQKEDIAIVDFIFNGTAS' A
#
# COMPACT_ATOMS: atom_id res chain seq x y z
N ASP A 1 7.58 -13.87 11.86
CA ASP A 1 7.19 -14.80 10.79
C ASP A 1 5.91 -14.24 10.19
N LYS A 2 5.87 -13.97 8.88
CA LYS A 2 4.66 -13.46 8.18
C LYS A 2 3.76 -14.63 7.71
N SER A 3 4.08 -15.87 8.10
CA SER A 3 3.38 -17.09 7.69
C SER A 3 1.89 -17.10 7.98
N ASP A 4 1.44 -16.31 8.97
CA ASP A 4 0.06 -16.28 9.43
C ASP A 4 -0.71 -15.06 8.89
N ASP A 5 -0.03 -14.16 8.17
CA ASP A 5 -0.66 -12.99 7.55
C ASP A 5 -1.49 -13.43 6.34
N VAL A 6 -2.74 -12.96 6.29
CA VAL A 6 -3.66 -13.26 5.18
C VAL A 6 -3.62 -12.12 4.16
N ALA A 7 -3.44 -12.47 2.88
CA ALA A 7 -3.54 -11.51 1.79
C ALA A 7 -4.92 -10.86 1.72
N LEU A 8 -4.98 -9.53 1.71
CA LEU A 8 -6.22 -8.76 1.70
C LEU A 8 -6.48 -8.11 0.34
N ALA A 9 -7.50 -8.58 -0.37
CA ALA A 9 -8.01 -7.95 -1.58
C ALA A 9 -8.90 -6.74 -1.28
N ASN A 10 -9.04 -5.85 -2.26
CA ASN A 10 -9.89 -4.65 -2.18
C ASN A 10 -9.50 -3.60 -1.13
N VAL A 11 -8.26 -3.64 -0.63
CA VAL A 11 -7.67 -2.53 0.13
C VAL A 11 -7.43 -1.39 -0.84
N THR A 12 -7.91 -0.18 -0.55
CA THR A 12 -7.64 1.00 -1.39
C THR A 12 -6.27 1.55 -1.02
N ILE A 13 -5.34 1.60 -1.99
CA ILE A 13 -4.02 2.20 -1.84
C ILE A 13 -4.00 3.52 -2.60
N SER A 14 -3.56 4.59 -1.93
CA SER A 14 -3.42 5.94 -2.52
C SER A 14 -2.02 6.50 -2.27
N ILE A 15 -1.42 7.17 -3.24
CA ILE A 15 -0.16 7.91 -3.08
C ILE A 15 -0.52 9.40 -2.91
N LEU A 16 -0.35 9.94 -1.70
CA LEU A 16 -0.76 11.32 -1.41
C LEU A 16 0.02 12.33 -2.25
N GLY A 17 -0.67 13.41 -2.64
CA GLY A 17 -0.10 14.42 -3.54
C GLY A 17 -0.17 14.04 -5.03
N THR A 18 -0.75 12.89 -5.37
CA THR A 18 -0.97 12.42 -6.75
C THR A 18 -2.43 12.01 -6.97
N GLU A 19 -2.80 11.71 -8.21
CA GLU A 19 -4.09 11.07 -8.55
C GLU A 19 -4.01 9.53 -8.54
N LEU A 20 -2.88 8.96 -8.13
CA LEU A 20 -2.65 7.52 -8.16
C LEU A 20 -3.39 6.84 -7.02
N GLN A 21 -4.40 6.07 -7.38
CA GLN A 21 -5.17 5.22 -6.48
C GLN A 21 -5.53 3.90 -7.16
N GLN A 22 -5.34 2.78 -6.47
CA GLN A 22 -5.70 1.46 -6.95
C GLN A 22 -6.09 0.53 -5.79
N LYS A 23 -6.82 -0.54 -6.07
CA LYS A 23 -7.15 -1.57 -5.08
C LYS A 23 -6.23 -2.77 -5.17
N THR A 24 -5.91 -3.37 -4.03
CA THR A 24 -5.17 -4.64 -4.00
C THR A 24 -5.96 -5.76 -4.68
N ASN A 25 -5.25 -6.64 -5.39
CA ASN A 25 -5.80 -7.81 -6.04
C ASN A 25 -6.03 -8.97 -5.04
N ALA A 26 -6.44 -10.15 -5.53
CA ALA A 26 -6.68 -11.34 -4.72
C ALA A 26 -5.45 -11.83 -3.92
N ASN A 27 -4.24 -11.44 -4.34
CA ASN A 27 -2.98 -11.75 -3.65
C ASN A 27 -2.55 -10.63 -2.69
N GLY A 28 -3.39 -9.62 -2.45
CA GLY A 28 -3.09 -8.52 -1.53
C GLY A 28 -2.09 -7.50 -2.07
N THR A 29 -1.81 -7.50 -3.37
CA THR A 29 -0.79 -6.62 -3.98
C THR A 29 -1.38 -5.64 -4.96
N VAL A 30 -0.67 -4.54 -5.17
CA VAL A 30 -0.91 -3.55 -6.21
C VAL A 30 0.42 -3.03 -6.72
N LEU A 31 0.48 -2.61 -7.99
CA LEU A 31 1.67 -2.04 -8.60
C LEU A 31 1.32 -0.69 -9.24
N PHE A 32 2.05 0.36 -8.84
CA PHE A 32 2.02 1.66 -9.49
C PHE A 32 3.26 1.80 -10.37
N ASN A 33 3.05 2.05 -11.66
CA ASN A 33 4.14 2.24 -12.62
C ASN A 33 4.30 3.73 -12.94
N ASN A 34 5.51 4.12 -13.35
CA ASN A 34 5.84 5.49 -13.79
C ASN A 34 5.52 6.56 -12.72
N VAL A 35 5.73 6.23 -11.44
CA VAL A 35 5.67 7.23 -10.38
C VAL A 35 6.94 8.09 -10.45
N GLU A 36 6.77 9.41 -10.35
CA GLU A 36 7.91 10.34 -10.37
C GLU A 36 8.82 10.11 -9.16
N VAL A 37 10.09 10.49 -9.31
CA VAL A 37 11.06 10.46 -8.21
C VAL A 37 10.67 11.49 -7.16
N GLY A 38 10.61 11.09 -5.90
CA GLY A 38 10.21 11.97 -4.81
C GLY A 38 9.90 11.22 -3.52
N ASP A 39 9.59 12.01 -2.49
CA ASP A 39 9.13 11.52 -1.20
C ASP A 39 7.60 11.56 -1.15
N TYR A 40 6.99 10.47 -0.73
CA TYR A 40 5.54 10.30 -0.70
C TYR A 40 5.08 9.63 0.58
N THR A 41 3.85 9.93 0.98
CA THR A 41 3.11 9.11 1.94
C THR A 41 2.14 8.22 1.17
N VAL A 42 2.25 6.91 1.36
CA VAL A 42 1.30 5.92 0.85
C VAL A 42 0.27 5.64 1.94
N VAL A 43 -1.00 5.61 1.54
CA VAL A 43 -2.13 5.33 2.44
C VAL A 43 -2.82 4.06 2.01
N ALA A 44 -2.98 3.14 2.95
CA ALA A 44 -3.84 1.97 2.79
C ALA A 44 -5.13 2.16 3.59
N GLU A 45 -6.28 2.01 2.92
CA GLU A 45 -7.60 2.04 3.53
C GLU A 45 -8.29 0.68 3.42
N TYR A 46 -8.70 0.13 4.56
CA TYR A 46 -9.49 -1.08 4.63
C TYR A 46 -10.49 -1.00 5.79
N ASN A 47 -11.78 -1.24 5.51
CA ASN A 47 -12.86 -1.16 6.52
C ASN A 47 -12.79 0.12 7.38
N SER A 48 -12.60 1.28 6.73
CA SER A 48 -12.46 2.60 7.38
C SER A 48 -11.23 2.76 8.30
N THR A 49 -10.35 1.76 8.37
CA THR A 49 -9.04 1.88 9.00
C THR A 49 -8.04 2.42 7.98
N LEU A 50 -7.22 3.38 8.41
CA LEU A 50 -6.17 3.99 7.59
C LEU A 50 -4.81 3.68 8.20
N LEU A 51 -3.89 3.21 7.37
CA LEU A 51 -2.47 3.06 7.68
C LEU A 51 -1.65 3.93 6.73
N TYR A 52 -0.54 4.47 7.22
CA TYR A 52 0.30 5.43 6.51
C TYR A 52 1.74 4.96 6.57
N GLU A 53 2.43 5.03 5.44
CA GLU A 53 3.86 4.72 5.34
C GLU A 53 4.53 5.73 4.42
N ASP A 54 5.66 6.28 4.86
CA ASP A 54 6.46 7.21 4.05
C ASP A 54 7.49 6.43 3.24
N ILE A 55 7.59 6.74 1.95
CA ILE A 55 8.54 6.12 1.03
C ILE A 55 9.26 7.19 0.20
N THR A 56 10.49 6.86 -0.20
CA THR A 56 11.23 7.62 -1.21
C THR A 56 11.33 6.77 -2.47
N ILE A 57 10.85 7.32 -3.59
CA ILE A 57 11.01 6.71 -4.91
C ILE A 57 12.25 7.30 -5.55
N GLN A 58 13.20 6.44 -5.92
CA GLN A 58 14.44 6.81 -6.59
C GLN A 58 14.42 6.36 -8.05
N LYS A 59 15.21 7.04 -8.89
CA LYS A 59 15.28 6.73 -10.32
C LYS A 59 15.76 5.29 -10.51
N GLU A 60 15.04 4.53 -11.35
CA GLU A 60 15.35 3.14 -11.70
C GLU A 60 15.28 2.13 -10.53
N ASP A 61 14.71 2.53 -9.39
CA ASP A 61 14.53 1.65 -8.22
C ASP A 61 13.05 1.29 -8.00
N ILE A 62 12.81 0.20 -7.27
CA ILE A 62 11.48 -0.24 -6.86
C ILE A 62 11.36 -0.04 -5.35
N ALA A 63 10.50 0.89 -4.93
CA ALA A 63 10.08 1.01 -3.54
C ALA A 63 9.00 -0.03 -3.23
N ILE A 64 9.16 -0.75 -2.11
CA ILE A 64 8.20 -1.74 -1.62
C ILE A 64 7.75 -1.31 -0.22
N VAL A 65 6.44 -1.35 0.01
CA VAL A 65 5.81 -1.05 1.29
C VAL A 65 4.78 -2.13 1.61
N ASP A 66 4.80 -2.61 2.86
CA ASP A 66 3.87 -3.61 3.37
C ASP A 66 2.91 -2.95 4.36
N PHE A 67 1.60 -3.20 4.21
CA PHE A 67 0.59 -2.79 5.17
C PHE A 67 -0.03 -4.01 5.84
N ILE A 68 -0.04 -4.02 7.17
CA ILE A 68 -0.64 -5.09 7.98
C ILE A 68 -1.82 -4.51 8.75
N PHE A 69 -3.03 -4.89 8.35
CA PHE A 69 -4.24 -4.59 9.10
C PHE A 69 -4.40 -5.63 10.20
N ASN A 70 -4.00 -5.26 11.42
CA ASN A 70 -4.26 -6.08 12.60
C ASN A 70 -5.77 -6.02 12.90
N GLY A 71 -6.51 -7.00 12.36
CA GLY A 71 -7.87 -7.23 12.82
C GLY A 71 -7.81 -7.63 14.29
N THR A 72 -8.45 -6.85 15.18
CA THR A 72 -9.03 -7.48 16.37
C THR A 72 -10.07 -8.46 15.83
N ALA A 73 -9.71 -9.73 15.68
CA ALA A 73 -10.69 -10.79 15.43
C ALA A 73 -11.78 -10.64 16.51
N SER A 74 -13.01 -10.36 16.09
CA SER A 74 -14.19 -10.67 16.92
C SER A 74 -14.54 -12.13 16.74
#